data_AF-A0A9D9RTW1-F1
#
_entry.id   AF-A0A9D9RTW1-F1
#
_cell.length_a   1.000
_cell.length_b   1.000
_cell.length_c   1.000
_cell.angle_alpha   90.00
_cell.angle_beta   90.00
_cell.angle_gamma   90.00
#
_symmetry.space_group_name_H-M   'P 1'
#
loop_
_entity.id
_entity.type
_entity.pdbx_description
1 polymer ?
#
loop_
_entity_poly.entity_id
_entity_poly.type
_entity_poly.pdbx_seq_one_letter_code
_entity_poly.pdbx_strand_id
1 'polypeptide(L)'
;MKLMDINEFSKPEEEIARSKRVFGLLYGIITGLTYAIASYAIDGTILSQSHAYLPWTMLISGAILCATACGIFGWLTSYLESSLTGALFWLLAALLLAGITVALPMYIMPFVATQFDPALASLMIYERNVEFLSRFGVTLAWILPIVLIVGVTQVPILEPAVFATSFFGKMKPFLFSIVIISLGSMMIDDVINKQLRSAIVSLDKTIQFVVDNKGNDNVDKVLSREMRARSLTGVLDEVSETRYLFVAGFDESLGDLDILVKFEDTWAACEVLYSQPLVCKPVPAK
;
A
#
# COMPACT_ATOMS: atom_id res chain seq x y z
N MET A 1 13.21 -18.72 -61.53
CA MET A 1 13.80 -18.17 -60.30
C MET A 1 12.82 -17.13 -59.77
N LYS A 2 11.96 -17.51 -58.81
CA LYS A 2 10.92 -16.62 -58.26
C LYS A 2 11.65 -15.72 -57.26
N LEU A 3 11.71 -14.42 -57.51
CA LEU A 3 12.26 -13.47 -56.55
C LEU A 3 11.40 -13.55 -55.30
N MET A 4 11.99 -14.08 -54.22
CA MET A 4 11.37 -14.13 -52.92
C MET A 4 11.19 -12.68 -52.45
N ASP A 5 9.98 -12.32 -52.08
CA ASP A 5 9.58 -10.96 -51.79
C ASP A 5 10.31 -10.51 -50.51
N ILE A 6 11.04 -9.40 -50.55
CA ILE A 6 11.86 -8.90 -49.42
C ILE A 6 10.99 -8.67 -48.17
N ASN A 7 9.67 -8.45 -48.37
CA ASN A 7 8.65 -8.35 -47.33
C ASN A 7 8.40 -9.65 -46.55
N GLU A 8 8.87 -10.80 -47.01
CA GLU A 8 8.70 -12.08 -46.29
C GLU A 8 9.76 -12.26 -45.19
N PHE A 9 10.93 -11.62 -45.33
CA PHE A 9 12.00 -11.67 -44.33
C PHE A 9 11.83 -10.67 -43.16
N SER A 10 11.08 -9.58 -43.34
CA SER A 10 10.87 -8.57 -42.27
C SER A 10 9.84 -8.96 -41.22
N LYS A 11 8.86 -9.80 -41.58
CA LYS A 11 7.80 -10.29 -40.67
C LYS A 11 8.32 -10.95 -39.38
N PRO A 12 9.26 -11.90 -39.42
CA PRO A 12 9.74 -12.55 -38.20
C PRO A 12 10.46 -11.60 -37.24
N GLU A 13 11.19 -10.61 -37.74
CA GLU A 13 11.88 -9.62 -36.90
C GLU A 13 10.90 -8.71 -36.16
N GLU A 14 9.87 -8.23 -36.85
CA GLU A 14 8.82 -7.40 -36.25
C GLU A 14 8.00 -8.16 -35.20
N GLU A 15 7.70 -9.44 -35.45
CA GLU A 15 6.99 -10.30 -34.49
C GLU A 15 7.80 -10.53 -33.22
N ILE A 16 9.11 -10.79 -33.34
CA ILE A 16 10.01 -10.95 -32.20
C ILE A 16 10.09 -9.65 -31.39
N ALA A 17 10.29 -8.51 -32.05
CA ALA A 17 10.35 -7.20 -31.39
C ALA A 17 9.04 -6.87 -30.65
N ARG A 18 7.88 -7.16 -31.26
CA ARG A 18 6.57 -6.98 -30.61
C ARG A 18 6.42 -7.88 -29.39
N SER A 19 6.83 -9.15 -29.50
CA SER A 19 6.78 -10.11 -28.39
C SER A 19 7.63 -9.63 -27.20
N LYS A 20 8.88 -9.21 -27.45
CA LYS A 20 9.77 -8.64 -26.41
C LYS A 20 9.12 -7.47 -25.66
N ARG A 21 8.48 -6.53 -26.39
CA ARG A 21 7.80 -5.37 -25.79
C ARG A 21 6.61 -5.78 -24.93
N VAL A 22 5.80 -6.74 -25.36
CA VAL A 22 4.68 -7.27 -24.57
C VAL A 22 5.19 -7.98 -23.32
N PHE A 23 6.26 -8.78 -23.43
CA PHE A 23 6.90 -9.42 -22.28
C PHE A 23 7.45 -8.40 -21.28
N GLY A 24 8.07 -7.30 -21.76
CA GLY A 24 8.52 -6.21 -20.91
C GLY A 24 7.38 -5.51 -20.16
N LEU A 25 6.27 -5.23 -20.83
CA LEU A 25 5.06 -4.67 -20.22
C LEU A 25 4.52 -5.59 -19.11
N LEU A 26 4.34 -6.89 -19.43
CA LEU A 26 3.83 -7.87 -18.47
C LEU A 26 4.77 -8.05 -17.28
N TYR A 27 6.09 -8.05 -17.52
CA TYR A 27 7.11 -8.14 -16.48
C TYR A 27 6.99 -6.96 -15.50
N GLY A 28 6.84 -5.76 -16.05
CA GLY A 28 6.59 -4.54 -15.28
C GLY A 28 5.29 -4.61 -14.48
N ILE A 29 4.17 -4.99 -15.10
CA ILE A 29 2.86 -5.12 -14.44
C ILE A 29 2.95 -6.10 -13.26
N ILE A 30 3.50 -7.30 -13.49
CA ILE A 30 3.65 -8.33 -12.45
C ILE A 30 4.54 -7.83 -11.31
N THR A 31 5.63 -7.13 -11.63
CA THR A 31 6.51 -6.50 -10.65
C THR A 31 5.75 -5.49 -9.78
N GLY A 32 4.99 -4.59 -10.40
CA GLY A 32 4.20 -3.59 -9.68
C GLY A 32 3.07 -4.18 -8.83
N LEU A 33 2.37 -5.20 -9.34
CA LEU A 33 1.35 -5.94 -8.58
C LEU A 33 1.96 -6.69 -7.39
N THR A 34 3.11 -7.35 -7.60
CA THR A 34 3.83 -8.04 -6.52
C THR A 34 4.20 -7.05 -5.42
N TYR A 35 4.76 -5.89 -5.79
CA TYR A 35 5.11 -4.83 -4.86
C TYR A 35 3.88 -4.41 -4.03
N ALA A 36 2.77 -4.08 -4.69
CA ALA A 36 1.55 -3.65 -4.00
C ALA A 36 0.97 -4.74 -3.06
N ILE A 37 0.96 -6.00 -3.50
CA ILE A 37 0.49 -7.12 -2.66
C ILE A 37 1.39 -7.26 -1.43
N ALA A 38 2.71 -7.30 -1.63
CA ALA A 38 3.67 -7.47 -0.55
C ALA A 38 3.66 -6.30 0.44
N SER A 39 3.39 -5.07 -0.02
CA SER A 39 3.32 -3.89 0.84
C SER A 39 1.99 -3.72 1.57
N TYR A 40 0.85 -4.12 0.98
CA TYR A 40 -0.48 -3.73 1.49
C TYR A 40 -1.46 -4.87 1.76
N ALA A 41 -1.19 -6.10 1.34
CA ALA A 41 -2.17 -7.18 1.53
C ALA A 41 -2.35 -7.56 3.02
N ILE A 42 -1.26 -7.50 3.79
CA ILE A 42 -1.30 -7.73 5.25
C ILE A 42 -2.14 -6.64 5.93
N ASP A 43 -1.93 -5.37 5.56
CA ASP A 43 -2.73 -4.25 6.05
C ASP A 43 -4.21 -4.44 5.78
N GLY A 44 -4.59 -4.71 4.52
CA GLY A 44 -5.99 -4.89 4.16
C GLY A 44 -6.67 -5.99 4.95
N THR A 45 -5.97 -7.11 5.19
CA THR A 45 -6.49 -8.22 5.98
C THR A 45 -6.69 -7.82 7.44
N ILE A 46 -5.67 -7.27 8.10
CA ILE A 46 -5.74 -6.89 9.52
C ILE A 46 -6.77 -5.77 9.73
N LEU A 47 -6.76 -4.75 8.88
CA LEU A 47 -7.69 -3.62 8.96
C LEU A 47 -9.14 -4.07 8.72
N SER A 48 -9.38 -5.05 7.86
CA SER A 48 -10.73 -5.61 7.66
C SER A 48 -11.28 -6.32 8.90
N GLN A 49 -10.39 -6.89 9.72
CA GLN A 49 -10.75 -7.55 10.98
C GLN A 49 -10.91 -6.56 12.14
N SER A 50 -10.36 -5.34 12.00
CA SER A 50 -10.40 -4.28 13.02
C SER A 50 -11.34 -3.14 12.64
N HIS A 51 -12.43 -3.44 11.94
CA HIS A 51 -13.49 -2.49 11.59
C HIS A 51 -12.97 -1.20 10.93
N ALA A 52 -11.86 -1.26 10.18
CA ALA A 52 -11.35 -0.07 9.52
C ALA A 52 -12.29 0.38 8.40
N TYR A 53 -12.37 1.69 8.18
CA TYR A 53 -13.10 2.27 7.07
C TYR A 53 -12.28 2.07 5.77
N LEU A 54 -12.86 1.35 4.81
CA LEU A 54 -12.26 1.04 3.50
C LEU A 54 -10.88 0.31 3.57
N PRO A 55 -10.81 -0.87 4.21
CA PRO A 55 -9.54 -1.54 4.53
C PRO A 55 -8.73 -1.94 3.28
N TRP A 56 -9.40 -2.23 2.16
CA TRP A 56 -8.77 -2.71 0.93
C TRP A 56 -8.34 -1.59 -0.03
N THR A 57 -8.63 -0.32 0.28
CA THR A 57 -8.38 0.79 -0.63
C THR A 57 -6.90 0.97 -0.92
N MET A 58 -6.02 0.83 0.09
CA MET A 58 -4.57 0.89 -0.12
C MET A 58 -4.10 -0.22 -1.08
N LEU A 59 -4.55 -1.46 -0.90
CA LEU A 59 -4.17 -2.54 -1.80
C LEU A 59 -4.63 -2.28 -3.25
N ILE A 60 -5.90 -1.88 -3.43
CA ILE A 60 -6.47 -1.68 -4.78
C ILE A 60 -5.80 -0.50 -5.49
N SER A 61 -5.74 0.66 -4.84
CA SER A 61 -5.14 1.87 -5.42
C SER A 61 -3.63 1.69 -5.64
N GLY A 62 -2.93 1.08 -4.67
CA GLY A 62 -1.52 0.72 -4.80
C GLY A 62 -1.29 -0.25 -5.96
N ALA A 63 -2.10 -1.29 -6.12
CA ALA A 63 -1.99 -2.24 -7.22
C ALA A 63 -2.13 -1.56 -8.59
N ILE A 64 -3.11 -0.68 -8.76
CA ILE A 64 -3.32 0.06 -10.01
C ILE A 64 -2.14 0.97 -10.33
N LEU A 65 -1.71 1.78 -9.36
CA LEU A 65 -0.64 2.77 -9.54
C LEU A 65 0.71 2.09 -9.79
N CYS A 66 1.07 1.11 -8.96
CA CYS A 66 2.34 0.38 -9.07
C CYS A 66 2.39 -0.46 -10.36
N ALA A 67 1.30 -1.16 -10.72
CA ALA A 67 1.26 -1.96 -11.96
C ALA A 67 1.40 -1.09 -13.21
N THR A 68 0.74 0.07 -13.23
CA THR A 68 0.81 1.01 -14.36
C THR A 68 2.21 1.62 -14.47
N ALA A 69 2.77 2.10 -13.36
CA ALA A 69 4.12 2.65 -13.29
C ALA A 69 5.17 1.62 -13.78
N CYS A 70 5.22 0.46 -13.14
CA CYS A 70 6.19 -0.57 -13.49
C CYS A 70 5.95 -1.14 -14.90
N GLY A 71 4.69 -1.26 -15.33
CA GLY A 71 4.34 -1.66 -16.70
C GLY A 71 4.93 -0.73 -17.75
N ILE A 72 4.81 0.59 -17.56
CA ILE A 72 5.39 1.60 -18.46
C ILE A 72 6.92 1.47 -18.50
N PHE A 73 7.58 1.39 -17.34
CA PHE A 73 9.05 1.29 -17.28
C PHE A 73 9.58 -0.06 -17.81
N GLY A 74 8.86 -1.15 -17.56
CA GLY A 74 9.16 -2.47 -18.11
C GLY A 74 9.04 -2.49 -19.63
N TRP A 75 7.98 -1.87 -20.17
CA TRP A 75 7.81 -1.71 -21.62
C TRP A 75 8.92 -0.85 -22.24
N LEU A 76 9.24 0.31 -21.64
CA LEU A 76 10.31 1.20 -22.12
C LEU A 76 11.69 0.53 -22.10
N THR A 77 11.98 -0.24 -21.05
CA THR A 77 13.25 -0.99 -20.95
C THR A 77 13.36 -2.02 -22.07
N SER A 78 12.29 -2.76 -22.37
CA SER A 78 12.25 -3.71 -23.48
C SER A 78 12.18 -3.05 -24.86
N TYR A 79 11.78 -1.79 -24.95
CA TYR A 79 11.76 -1.04 -26.20
C TYR A 79 13.17 -0.59 -26.63
N LEU A 80 14.01 -0.18 -25.67
CA LEU A 80 15.37 0.31 -25.95
C LEU A 80 16.45 -0.79 -25.94
N GLU A 81 16.15 -1.97 -25.37
CA GLU A 81 17.04 -3.15 -25.32
C GLU A 81 18.44 -2.89 -24.73
N SER A 82 18.62 -1.81 -23.96
CA SER A 82 19.89 -1.44 -23.35
C SER A 82 19.82 -1.53 -21.83
N SER A 83 20.68 -2.34 -21.23
CA SER A 83 20.75 -2.52 -19.77
C SER A 83 21.00 -1.21 -19.02
N LEU A 84 21.76 -0.29 -19.62
CA LEU A 84 22.01 1.04 -19.03
C LEU A 84 20.72 1.88 -19.01
N THR A 85 19.97 1.88 -20.11
CA THR A 85 18.67 2.58 -20.17
C THR A 85 17.64 1.93 -19.24
N GLY A 86 17.68 0.60 -19.11
CA GLY A 86 16.87 -0.15 -18.15
C GLY A 86 17.18 0.29 -16.73
N ALA A 87 18.45 0.38 -16.34
CA ALA A 87 18.85 0.86 -15.01
C ALA A 87 18.30 2.27 -14.73
N LEU A 88 18.35 3.17 -15.71
CA LEU A 88 17.80 4.53 -15.57
C LEU A 88 16.27 4.53 -15.41
N PHE A 89 15.53 3.75 -16.20
CA PHE A 89 14.08 3.67 -16.06
C PHE A 89 13.64 3.03 -14.74
N TRP A 90 14.37 2.01 -14.28
CA TRP A 90 14.06 1.35 -13.03
C TRP A 90 14.51 2.17 -11.79
N LEU A 91 15.50 3.06 -11.93
CA LEU A 91 15.77 4.11 -10.94
C LEU A 91 14.56 5.05 -10.81
N LEU A 92 13.99 5.51 -11.92
CA LEU A 92 12.77 6.33 -11.91
C LEU A 92 11.56 5.56 -11.36
N ALA A 93 11.44 4.26 -11.67
CA ALA A 93 10.43 3.39 -11.09
C ALA A 93 10.57 3.30 -9.57
N ALA A 94 11.79 3.15 -9.05
CA ALA A 94 12.04 3.13 -7.61
C ALA A 94 11.63 4.46 -6.95
N LEU A 95 11.99 5.60 -7.54
CA LEU A 95 11.53 6.91 -7.06
C LEU A 95 10.01 7.01 -7.01
N LEU A 96 9.33 6.55 -8.06
CA LEU A 96 7.88 6.59 -8.14
C LEU A 96 7.22 5.64 -7.13
N LEU A 97 7.73 4.41 -6.97
CA LEU A 97 7.24 3.44 -5.99
C LEU A 97 7.42 3.95 -4.55
N ALA A 98 8.57 4.57 -4.23
CA ALA A 98 8.77 5.19 -2.92
C ALA A 98 7.75 6.31 -2.69
N GLY A 99 7.54 7.16 -3.71
CA GLY A 99 6.54 8.23 -3.67
C GLY A 99 5.13 7.70 -3.46
N ILE A 100 4.72 6.67 -4.22
CA ILE A 100 3.42 6.02 -4.05
C ILE A 100 3.30 5.47 -2.63
N THR A 101 4.33 4.79 -2.11
CA THR A 101 4.27 4.18 -0.78
C THR A 101 4.05 5.15 0.36
N VAL A 102 4.65 6.34 0.28
CA VAL A 102 4.37 7.39 1.27
C VAL A 102 3.05 8.09 0.99
N ALA A 103 2.76 8.40 -0.27
CA ALA A 103 1.59 9.18 -0.65
C ALA A 103 0.27 8.42 -0.49
N LEU A 104 0.30 7.09 -0.57
CA LEU A 104 -0.90 6.27 -0.55
C LEU A 104 -1.68 6.40 0.77
N PRO A 105 -1.09 6.11 1.95
CA PRO A 105 -1.79 6.32 3.22
C PRO A 105 -1.98 7.81 3.58
N MET A 106 -1.06 8.69 3.16
CA MET A 106 -1.06 10.09 3.61
C MET A 106 -1.96 11.03 2.81
N TYR A 107 -2.09 10.82 1.50
CA TYR A 107 -2.82 11.72 0.61
C TYR A 107 -3.92 11.01 -0.16
N ILE A 108 -3.66 9.82 -0.68
CA ILE A 108 -4.60 9.12 -1.55
C ILE A 108 -5.73 8.51 -0.72
N MET A 109 -5.43 7.83 0.39
CA MET A 109 -6.46 7.21 1.24
C MET A 109 -7.45 8.25 1.80
N PRO A 110 -7.02 9.40 2.36
CA PRO A 110 -7.95 10.43 2.80
C PRO A 110 -8.76 11.02 1.66
N PHE A 111 -8.13 11.30 0.53
CA PHE A 111 -8.82 11.78 -0.66
C PHE A 111 -9.93 10.80 -1.07
N VAL A 112 -9.62 9.51 -1.21
CA VAL A 112 -10.60 8.48 -1.58
C VAL A 112 -11.71 8.38 -0.53
N ALA A 113 -11.38 8.39 0.76
CA ALA A 113 -12.37 8.30 1.84
C ALA A 113 -13.39 9.43 1.78
N THR A 114 -12.95 10.67 1.50
CA THR A 114 -13.87 11.82 1.34
C THR A 114 -14.78 11.75 0.13
N GLN A 115 -14.43 10.97 -0.89
CA GLN A 115 -15.33 10.74 -2.02
C GLN A 115 -16.47 9.79 -1.65
N PHE A 116 -16.26 8.87 -0.70
CA PHE A 116 -17.28 7.93 -0.24
C PHE A 116 -18.12 8.48 0.91
N ASP A 117 -17.50 9.20 1.86
CA ASP A 117 -18.20 9.87 2.96
C ASP A 117 -17.72 11.33 3.03
N PRO A 118 -18.46 12.27 2.40
CA PRO A 118 -18.12 13.69 2.41
C PRO A 118 -18.05 14.30 3.81
N ALA A 119 -18.67 13.68 4.83
CA ALA A 119 -18.61 14.19 6.21
C ALA A 119 -17.16 14.16 6.74
N LEU A 120 -16.38 13.14 6.34
CA LEU A 120 -14.95 13.02 6.70
C LEU A 120 -14.13 14.24 6.26
N ALA A 121 -14.49 14.89 5.14
CA ALA A 121 -13.73 16.02 4.61
C ALA A 121 -13.64 17.18 5.61
N SER A 122 -14.68 17.36 6.43
CA SER A 122 -14.74 18.42 7.44
C SER A 122 -14.06 18.06 8.76
N LEU A 123 -13.78 16.77 8.98
CA LEU A 123 -13.25 16.21 10.22
C LEU A 123 -11.78 15.87 10.15
N MET A 124 -11.24 15.74 8.94
CA MET A 124 -9.84 15.42 8.70
C MET A 124 -8.94 16.64 8.97
N ILE A 125 -7.99 16.47 9.89
CA ILE A 125 -6.99 17.48 10.25
C ILE A 125 -5.63 16.94 9.80
N TYR A 126 -5.35 17.02 8.50
CA TYR A 126 -4.02 16.71 7.99
C TYR A 126 -3.15 17.95 8.06
N GLU A 127 -2.25 17.98 9.03
CA GLU A 127 -1.17 18.95 9.02
C GLU A 127 -0.26 18.67 7.81
N ARG A 128 -0.10 19.67 6.94
CA ARG A 128 0.68 19.54 5.70
C ARG A 128 2.20 19.47 5.94
N ASN A 129 2.64 19.57 7.19
CA ASN A 129 4.06 19.60 7.59
C ASN A 129 4.63 18.21 7.91
N VAL A 130 3.99 17.14 7.44
CA VAL A 130 4.54 15.78 7.58
C VAL A 130 5.96 15.72 7.01
N GLU A 131 6.88 15.01 7.68
CA GLU A 131 8.22 14.70 7.18
C GLU A 131 8.20 13.72 5.99
N PHE A 132 7.44 14.07 4.94
CA PHE A 132 7.29 13.30 3.72
C PHE A 132 8.65 12.97 3.11
N LEU A 133 9.57 13.94 3.10
CA LEU A 133 10.90 13.76 2.52
C LEU A 133 11.75 12.74 3.30
N SER A 134 11.66 12.73 4.63
CA SER A 134 12.36 11.77 5.49
C SER A 134 11.87 10.35 5.21
N ARG A 135 10.55 10.14 5.26
CA ARG A 135 9.93 8.84 4.97
C ARG A 135 10.17 8.39 3.54
N PHE A 136 10.05 9.30 2.57
CA PHE A 136 10.38 9.04 1.17
C PHE A 136 11.83 8.59 1.02
N GLY A 137 12.77 9.27 1.69
CA GLY A 137 14.20 8.92 1.68
C GLY A 137 14.46 7.52 2.25
N VAL A 138 13.87 7.20 3.41
CA VAL A 138 14.00 5.87 4.03
C VAL A 138 13.39 4.79 3.15
N THR A 139 12.17 4.99 2.65
CA THR A 139 11.51 4.05 1.73
C THR A 139 12.34 3.86 0.47
N LEU A 140 12.83 4.94 -0.15
CA LEU A 140 13.66 4.88 -1.34
C LEU A 140 14.96 4.12 -1.09
N ALA A 141 15.65 4.40 0.01
CA ALA A 141 16.91 3.73 0.37
C ALA A 141 16.73 2.20 0.45
N TRP A 142 15.57 1.74 0.90
CA TRP A 142 15.25 0.31 0.98
C TRP A 142 14.87 -0.32 -0.36
N ILE A 143 13.97 0.31 -1.12
CA ILE A 143 13.44 -0.31 -2.35
C ILE A 143 14.38 -0.17 -3.54
N LEU A 144 15.19 0.89 -3.57
CA LEU A 144 16.07 1.21 -4.69
C LEU A 144 16.98 0.04 -5.12
N PRO A 145 17.78 -0.58 -4.23
CA PRO A 145 18.67 -1.66 -4.64
C PRO A 145 17.90 -2.85 -5.23
N ILE A 146 16.70 -3.14 -4.72
CA ILE A 146 15.90 -4.30 -5.08
C ILE A 146 15.25 -4.09 -6.45
N VAL A 147 14.67 -2.91 -6.65
CA VAL A 147 14.09 -2.49 -7.92
C VAL A 147 15.17 -2.39 -9.01
N LEU A 148 16.38 -1.93 -8.68
CA LEU A 148 17.50 -1.90 -9.63
C LEU A 148 17.96 -3.30 -10.04
N ILE A 149 18.02 -4.27 -9.12
CA ILE A 149 18.35 -5.67 -9.45
C ILE A 149 17.34 -6.20 -10.47
N VAL A 150 16.05 -6.03 -10.21
CA VAL A 150 14.96 -6.44 -11.12
C VAL A 150 15.08 -5.74 -12.47
N GLY A 151 15.37 -4.44 -12.48
CA GLY A 151 15.50 -3.67 -13.71
C GLY A 151 16.70 -4.03 -14.58
N VAL A 152 17.89 -4.12 -13.98
CA VAL A 152 19.13 -4.47 -14.70
C VAL A 152 19.06 -5.89 -15.25
N THR A 153 18.41 -6.80 -14.53
CA THR A 153 18.26 -8.20 -14.96
C THR A 153 17.12 -8.44 -15.92
N GLN A 154 16.23 -7.47 -16.15
CA GLN A 154 15.09 -7.61 -17.04
C GLN A 154 15.50 -8.05 -18.45
N VAL A 155 16.38 -7.30 -19.13
CA VAL A 155 16.81 -7.61 -20.51
C VAL A 155 17.44 -9.00 -20.62
N PRO A 156 18.49 -9.36 -19.85
CA PRO A 156 19.15 -10.67 -20.00
C PRO A 156 18.26 -11.86 -19.61
N ILE A 157 17.22 -11.66 -18.78
CA ILE A 157 16.29 -12.73 -18.41
C ILE A 157 15.12 -12.84 -19.40
N LEU A 158 14.65 -11.72 -19.98
CA LEU A 158 13.54 -11.73 -20.94
C LEU A 158 13.96 -12.25 -22.32
N GLU A 159 15.18 -11.98 -22.77
CA GLU A 159 15.64 -12.41 -24.10
C GLU A 159 15.53 -13.94 -24.30
N PRO A 160 16.09 -14.79 -23.42
CA PRO A 160 15.92 -16.24 -23.54
C PRO A 160 14.47 -16.70 -23.38
N ALA A 161 13.66 -15.97 -22.60
CA ALA A 161 12.27 -16.34 -22.34
C ALA A 161 11.38 -16.15 -23.57
N VAL A 162 11.64 -15.15 -24.41
CA VAL A 162 10.89 -14.92 -25.66
C VAL A 162 11.08 -16.08 -26.64
N PHE A 163 12.28 -16.67 -26.69
CA PHE A 163 12.58 -17.82 -27.56
C PHE A 163 12.27 -19.18 -26.93
N ALA A 164 11.82 -19.21 -25.68
CA ALA A 164 11.48 -20.46 -25.01
C ALA A 164 10.21 -21.09 -25.62
N THR A 165 10.28 -22.36 -25.99
CA THR A 165 9.13 -23.14 -26.46
C THR A 165 8.24 -23.62 -25.32
N SER A 166 8.82 -23.82 -24.13
CA SER A 166 8.10 -24.31 -22.95
C SER A 166 7.45 -23.19 -22.15
N PHE A 167 6.28 -23.48 -21.57
CA PHE A 167 5.58 -22.56 -20.65
C PHE A 167 6.47 -22.15 -19.47
N PHE A 168 7.17 -23.11 -18.86
CA PHE A 168 8.10 -22.81 -17.75
C PHE A 168 9.24 -21.90 -18.16
N GLY A 169 9.77 -22.03 -19.38
CA GLY A 169 10.81 -21.12 -19.88
C GLY A 169 10.32 -19.68 -19.97
N LYS A 170 9.07 -19.48 -20.41
CA LYS A 170 8.42 -18.16 -20.47
C LYS A 170 8.09 -17.58 -19.10
N MET A 171 7.85 -18.42 -18.09
CA MET A 171 7.46 -17.98 -16.74
C MET A 171 8.62 -17.58 -15.83
N LYS A 172 9.85 -18.06 -16.09
CA LYS A 172 11.03 -17.78 -15.25
C LYS A 172 11.27 -16.30 -14.92
N PRO A 173 11.18 -15.35 -15.87
CA PRO A 173 11.38 -13.93 -15.57
C PRO A 173 10.39 -13.40 -14.53
N PHE A 174 9.12 -13.78 -14.67
CA PHE A 174 8.07 -13.33 -13.76
C PHE A 174 8.29 -13.89 -12.36
N LEU A 175 8.59 -15.18 -12.24
CA LEU A 175 8.91 -15.80 -10.94
C LEU A 175 10.11 -15.15 -10.27
N PHE A 176 11.17 -14.83 -11.04
CA PHE A 176 12.32 -14.10 -10.54
C PHE A 176 11.90 -12.73 -9.97
N SER A 177 11.14 -11.94 -10.73
CA SER A 177 10.67 -10.63 -10.25
C SER A 177 9.81 -10.74 -8.99
N ILE A 178 8.92 -11.74 -8.93
CA ILE A 178 8.02 -11.96 -7.79
C ILE A 178 8.83 -12.22 -6.53
N VAL A 179 9.81 -13.11 -6.59
CA VAL A 179 10.63 -13.49 -5.42
C VAL A 179 11.44 -12.29 -4.92
N ILE A 180 12.15 -11.60 -5.81
CA ILE A 180 13.03 -10.49 -5.43
C ILE A 180 12.23 -9.32 -4.85
N ILE A 181 11.12 -8.94 -5.50
CA ILE A 181 10.27 -7.83 -5.06
C ILE A 181 9.55 -8.16 -3.76
N SER A 182 9.04 -9.38 -3.59
CA SER A 182 8.37 -9.78 -2.35
C SER A 182 9.30 -9.63 -1.16
N LEU A 183 10.52 -10.15 -1.25
CA LEU A 183 11.52 -10.06 -0.16
C LEU A 183 11.85 -8.61 0.19
N GLY A 184 11.91 -7.73 -0.81
CA GLY A 184 12.20 -6.32 -0.58
C GLY A 184 11.07 -5.50 0.01
N SER A 185 9.85 -5.79 -0.44
CA SER A 185 8.69 -4.96 -0.14
C SER A 185 8.13 -5.24 1.26
N MET A 186 8.42 -6.40 1.85
CA MET A 186 8.01 -6.73 3.22
C MET A 186 8.60 -5.77 4.27
N MET A 187 9.76 -5.16 4.01
CA MET A 187 10.41 -4.22 4.94
C MET A 187 9.73 -2.84 4.98
N ILE A 188 8.85 -2.56 4.03
CA ILE A 188 8.15 -1.27 3.93
C ILE A 188 7.11 -1.12 5.05
N ASP A 189 6.53 -2.24 5.50
CA ASP A 189 5.47 -2.26 6.50
C ASP A 189 5.86 -1.49 7.78
N ASP A 190 7.10 -1.66 8.24
CA ASP A 190 7.61 -1.04 9.45
C ASP A 190 7.82 0.49 9.34
N VAL A 191 7.91 1.04 8.12
CA VAL A 191 8.21 2.46 7.90
C VAL A 191 6.98 3.35 8.08
N ILE A 192 5.80 2.87 7.65
CA ILE A 192 4.57 3.68 7.60
C ILE A 192 3.36 2.86 8.05
N ASN A 193 3.06 1.79 7.33
CA ASN A 193 1.76 1.12 7.44
C ASN A 193 1.51 0.56 8.84
N LYS A 194 2.52 -0.03 9.46
CA LYS A 194 2.41 -0.64 10.79
C LYS A 194 1.96 0.36 11.86
N GLN A 195 2.45 1.60 11.83
CA GLN A 195 2.10 2.62 12.83
C GLN A 195 0.63 3.04 12.70
N LEU A 196 0.17 3.28 11.47
CA LEU A 196 -1.22 3.62 11.17
C LEU A 196 -2.16 2.45 11.54
N ARG A 197 -1.77 1.23 11.16
CA ARG A 197 -2.52 0.01 11.41
C ARG A 197 -2.62 -0.29 12.90
N SER A 198 -1.53 -0.20 13.65
CA SER A 198 -1.50 -0.55 15.06
C SER A 198 -2.34 0.39 15.93
N ALA A 199 -2.47 1.66 15.54
CA ALA A 199 -3.38 2.60 16.18
C ALA A 199 -4.85 2.17 16.05
N ILE A 200 -5.29 1.84 14.83
CA ILE A 200 -6.65 1.32 14.57
C ILE A 200 -6.89 0.02 15.35
N VAL A 201 -5.97 -0.96 15.23
CA VAL A 201 -6.12 -2.28 15.88
C VAL A 201 -6.19 -2.14 17.40
N SER A 202 -5.40 -1.26 17.99
CA SER A 202 -5.40 -1.05 19.43
C SER A 202 -6.71 -0.41 19.91
N LEU A 203 -7.16 0.65 19.22
CA LEU A 203 -8.43 1.30 19.56
C LEU A 203 -9.62 0.36 19.36
N ASP A 204 -9.65 -0.41 18.28
CA ASP A 204 -10.70 -1.39 18.01
C ASP A 204 -10.78 -2.45 19.12
N LYS A 205 -9.64 -2.96 19.59
CA LYS A 205 -9.58 -3.89 20.74
C LYS A 205 -10.09 -3.26 22.02
N THR A 206 -9.76 -2.00 22.29
CA THR A 206 -10.26 -1.27 23.45
C THR A 206 -11.77 -1.08 23.36
N ILE A 207 -12.32 -0.74 22.19
CA ILE A 207 -13.76 -0.62 21.98
C ILE A 207 -14.44 -1.97 22.17
N GLN A 208 -13.92 -3.03 21.55
CA GLN A 208 -14.48 -4.38 21.70
C GLN A 208 -14.53 -4.80 23.17
N PHE A 209 -13.45 -4.57 23.92
CA PHE A 209 -13.42 -4.88 25.35
C PHE A 209 -14.50 -4.14 26.14
N VAL A 210 -14.76 -2.86 25.83
CA VAL A 210 -15.82 -2.08 26.49
C VAL A 210 -17.21 -2.58 26.10
N VAL A 211 -17.43 -2.92 24.83
CA VAL A 211 -18.69 -3.51 24.36
C VAL A 211 -18.97 -4.85 25.06
N ASP A 212 -17.98 -5.73 25.10
CA ASP A 212 -18.10 -7.08 25.69
C ASP A 212 -18.35 -7.06 27.20
N ASN A 213 -17.98 -5.96 27.87
CA ASN A 213 -18.13 -5.79 29.32
C ASN A 213 -19.16 -4.71 29.71
N LYS A 214 -19.99 -4.26 28.77
CA LYS A 214 -21.02 -3.25 29.05
C LYS A 214 -22.02 -3.81 30.06
N GLY A 215 -22.19 -3.11 31.19
CA GLY A 215 -23.08 -3.53 32.29
C GLY A 215 -22.52 -4.62 33.20
N ASN A 216 -21.25 -5.02 33.04
CA ASN A 216 -20.57 -5.94 33.94
C ASN A 216 -19.81 -5.17 35.04
N ASP A 217 -20.32 -5.17 36.27
CA ASP A 217 -19.67 -4.48 37.40
C ASP A 217 -18.44 -5.22 37.95
N ASN A 218 -18.18 -6.46 37.50
CA ASN A 218 -17.12 -7.33 38.02
C ASN A 218 -15.85 -7.36 37.16
N VAL A 219 -15.66 -6.38 36.27
CA VAL A 219 -14.45 -6.30 35.44
C VAL A 219 -13.23 -6.03 36.32
N ASP A 220 -12.17 -6.82 36.13
CA ASP A 220 -10.89 -6.58 36.80
C ASP A 220 -10.36 -5.18 36.46
N LYS A 221 -10.09 -4.38 37.50
CA LYS A 221 -9.57 -3.03 37.38
C LYS A 221 -8.18 -3.00 36.74
N VAL A 222 -7.37 -4.05 36.92
CA VAL A 222 -6.05 -4.16 36.29
C VAL A 222 -6.22 -4.33 34.78
N LEU A 223 -7.04 -5.31 34.37
CA LEU A 223 -7.37 -5.55 32.97
C LEU A 223 -8.01 -4.33 32.29
N SER A 224 -8.94 -3.66 32.95
CA SER A 224 -9.57 -2.43 32.43
C SER A 224 -8.57 -1.29 32.19
N ARG A 225 -7.55 -1.17 33.06
CA ARG A 225 -6.46 -0.19 32.89
C ARG A 225 -5.51 -0.57 31.77
N GLU A 226 -5.17 -1.86 31.66
CA GLU A 226 -4.34 -2.39 30.58
C GLU A 226 -4.99 -2.15 29.21
N MET A 227 -6.29 -2.43 29.10
CA MET A 227 -7.10 -2.19 27.90
C MET A 227 -7.43 -0.71 27.68
N ARG A 228 -7.09 0.17 28.61
CA ARG A 228 -7.33 1.63 28.55
C ARG A 228 -8.79 1.98 28.31
N ALA A 229 -9.72 1.24 28.90
CA ALA A 229 -11.16 1.47 28.76
C ALA A 229 -11.57 2.90 29.15
N ARG A 230 -10.80 3.56 30.03
CA ARG A 230 -11.03 4.95 30.42
C ARG A 230 -10.91 5.96 29.27
N SER A 231 -10.18 5.62 28.20
CA SER A 231 -10.10 6.49 27.02
C SER A 231 -11.48 6.76 26.39
N LEU A 232 -12.44 5.83 26.54
CA LEU A 232 -13.78 5.91 25.96
C LEU A 232 -14.82 6.58 26.86
N THR A 233 -14.47 7.06 28.06
CA THR A 233 -15.49 7.60 28.99
C THR A 233 -16.23 8.81 28.46
N GLY A 234 -15.63 9.57 27.53
CA GLY A 234 -16.28 10.72 26.89
C GLY A 234 -17.33 10.35 25.86
N VAL A 235 -17.38 9.09 25.43
CA VAL A 235 -18.26 8.58 24.36
C VAL A 235 -18.88 7.22 24.72
N LEU A 236 -18.98 6.92 26.02
CA LEU A 236 -19.34 5.57 26.49
C LEU A 236 -20.77 5.19 26.11
N ASP A 237 -21.65 6.17 26.02
CA ASP A 237 -23.06 5.98 25.69
C ASP A 237 -23.24 5.65 24.20
N GLU A 238 -22.36 6.17 23.35
CA GLU A 238 -22.32 5.95 21.91
C GLU A 238 -21.59 4.68 21.49
N VAL A 239 -20.78 4.08 22.37
CA VAL A 239 -20.02 2.86 22.07
C VAL A 239 -20.98 1.69 21.74
N SER A 240 -20.85 1.19 20.51
CA SER A 240 -21.63 0.09 19.96
C SER A 240 -20.74 -0.94 19.25
N GLU A 241 -21.32 -2.11 18.95
CA GLU A 241 -20.66 -3.18 18.20
C GLU A 241 -20.37 -2.75 16.76
N THR A 242 -21.34 -2.08 16.11
CA THR A 242 -21.19 -1.59 14.74
C THR A 242 -20.43 -0.28 14.73
N ARG A 243 -19.16 -0.35 14.32
CA ARG A 243 -18.25 0.80 14.28
C ARG A 243 -17.39 0.78 13.03
N TYR A 244 -16.88 1.95 12.64
CA TYR A 244 -15.87 2.08 11.60
C TYR A 244 -14.75 3.04 12.03
N LEU A 245 -13.50 2.62 11.87
CA LEU A 245 -12.33 3.39 12.32
C LEU A 245 -11.54 3.94 11.13
N PHE A 246 -11.16 5.21 11.19
CA PHE A 246 -10.39 5.87 10.12
C PHE A 246 -9.33 6.81 10.70
N VAL A 247 -8.11 6.80 10.17
CA VAL A 247 -7.04 7.73 10.59
C VAL A 247 -7.31 9.10 9.96
N ALA A 248 -7.69 10.08 10.75
CA ALA A 248 -8.10 11.41 10.31
C ALA A 248 -7.02 12.49 10.43
N GLY A 249 -6.01 12.23 11.27
CA GLY A 249 -4.90 13.12 11.51
C GLY A 249 -3.74 12.37 12.14
N PHE A 250 -2.54 12.93 12.04
CA PHE A 250 -1.34 12.41 12.66
C PHE A 250 -0.28 13.51 12.77
N ASP A 251 0.62 13.36 13.74
CA ASP A 251 1.79 14.23 13.90
C ASP A 251 2.92 13.89 12.91
N GLU A 252 3.98 14.69 12.92
CA GLU A 252 5.15 14.52 12.05
C GLU A 252 5.82 13.13 12.24
N SER A 253 5.82 12.62 13.48
CA SER A 253 6.45 11.34 13.83
C SER A 253 5.58 10.11 13.56
N LEU A 254 4.28 10.28 13.23
CA LEU A 254 3.25 9.22 13.27
C LEU A 254 3.20 8.52 14.64
N GLY A 255 3.63 9.22 15.69
CA GLY A 255 3.57 8.78 17.07
C GLY A 255 2.21 9.11 17.68
N ASP A 256 1.61 10.23 17.30
CA ASP A 256 0.30 10.68 17.74
C ASP A 256 -0.67 10.65 16.55
N LEU A 257 -1.76 9.90 16.69
CA LEU A 257 -2.75 9.70 15.63
C LEU A 257 -4.15 10.02 16.12
N ASP A 258 -4.86 10.82 15.34
CA ASP A 258 -6.28 11.06 15.50
C ASP A 258 -7.06 10.03 14.69
N ILE A 259 -7.78 9.16 15.40
CA ILE A 259 -8.67 8.16 14.82
C ILE A 259 -10.11 8.64 14.95
N LEU A 260 -10.78 8.80 13.81
CA LEU A 260 -12.23 8.96 13.77
C LEU A 260 -12.91 7.61 13.89
N VAL A 261 -13.85 7.51 14.81
CA VAL A 261 -14.69 6.34 15.00
C VAL A 261 -16.12 6.74 14.66
N LYS A 262 -16.67 6.12 13.61
CA LYS A 262 -18.08 6.19 13.28
C LYS A 262 -18.80 5.09 14.07
N PHE A 263 -19.57 5.47 15.07
CA PHE A 263 -20.61 4.60 15.61
C PHE A 263 -21.87 4.75 14.73
N GLU A 264 -23.01 4.23 15.16
CA GLU A 264 -24.26 4.19 14.37
C GLU A 264 -24.52 5.49 13.58
N ASP A 265 -24.79 6.59 14.29
CA ASP A 265 -25.06 7.90 13.69
C ASP A 265 -24.14 9.02 14.21
N THR A 266 -23.14 8.68 15.05
CA THR A 266 -22.27 9.65 15.70
C THR A 266 -20.80 9.40 15.39
N TRP A 267 -20.06 10.50 15.26
CA TRP A 267 -18.61 10.47 15.13
C TRP A 267 -17.95 10.77 16.48
N ALA A 268 -16.90 10.02 16.79
CA ALA A 268 -15.99 10.31 17.88
C ALA A 268 -14.58 10.51 17.32
N ALA A 269 -13.84 11.46 17.89
CA ALA A 269 -12.42 11.66 17.63
C ALA A 269 -11.64 11.09 18.81
N CYS A 270 -10.74 10.15 18.52
CA CYS A 270 -9.95 9.43 19.49
C CYS A 270 -8.47 9.65 19.24
N GLU A 271 -7.75 10.14 20.26
CA GLU A 271 -6.31 10.34 20.22
C GLU A 271 -5.60 9.03 20.62
N VAL A 272 -4.62 8.60 19.83
CA VAL A 272 -3.87 7.35 20.02
C VAL A 272 -2.37 7.64 19.92
N LEU A 273 -1.67 7.52 21.05
CA LEU A 273 -0.23 7.75 21.14
C LEU A 273 0.53 6.41 21.15
N TYR A 274 1.32 6.13 20.12
CA TYR A 274 2.09 4.88 19.94
C TYR A 274 1.24 3.62 20.16
N SER A 275 0.06 3.56 19.54
CA SER A 275 -0.92 2.47 19.69
C SER A 275 -1.53 2.36 21.09
N GLN A 276 -1.55 3.45 21.86
CA GLN A 276 -2.20 3.51 23.17
C GLN A 276 -3.33 4.54 23.12
N PRO A 277 -4.61 4.09 23.14
CA PRO A 277 -5.74 5.02 23.21
C PRO A 277 -5.64 5.92 24.44
N LEU A 278 -5.72 7.23 24.23
CA LEU A 278 -5.62 8.23 25.29
C LEU A 278 -7.00 8.77 25.68
N VAL A 279 -7.70 9.39 24.74
CA VAL A 279 -8.99 10.03 24.99
C VAL A 279 -9.85 10.03 23.73
N CYS A 280 -11.13 9.77 23.89
CA CYS A 280 -12.15 9.90 22.86
C CYS A 280 -13.17 10.96 23.25
N LYS A 281 -13.54 11.81 22.27
CA LYS A 281 -14.50 12.90 22.44
C LYS A 281 -15.54 12.85 21.33
N PRO A 282 -16.82 13.18 21.62
CA PRO A 282 -17.83 13.26 20.58
C PRO A 282 -17.50 14.42 19.64
N VAL A 283 -17.69 14.19 18.35
CA VAL A 283 -17.56 15.21 17.31
C VAL A 283 -18.96 15.78 17.06
N PRO A 284 -19.18 17.10 17.28
CA PRO A 284 -20.49 17.69 17.07
C PRO A 284 -20.90 17.55 15.60
N ALA A 285 -22.11 17.04 15.36
CA ALA A 285 -22.72 17.03 14.04
C ALA A 285 -22.81 18.48 13.52
N LYS A 286 -22.22 18.74 12.35
CA LYS A 286 -22.33 20.02 11.64
C LYS A 286 -23.49 20.00 10.66
#